data_AF-A0A3C0JCM7-F1
#
_entry.id   AF-A0A3C0JCM7-F1
#
_cell.length_a   1.000
_cell.length_b   1.000
_cell.length_c   1.000
_cell.angle_alpha   90.00
_cell.angle_beta   90.00
_cell.angle_gamma   90.00
#
_symmetry.space_group_name_H-M   'P 1'
#
loop_
_entity.id
_entity.type
_entity.pdbx_description
1 polymer ?
#
loop_
_entity_poly.entity_id
_entity_poly.type
_entity_poly.pdbx_seq_one_letter_code
_entity_poly.pdbx_strand_id
1 'polypeptide(L)' 'MTSTVDLIAERYGAPLIPIEAVAEILRRKPNALRMLVNNGHGDEELASKLRSCQARLGRRVMFRVVDIARLIDEA' A
#
# COMPACT_ATOMS: atom_id res chain seq x y z
N MET A 1 -15.84 11.51 12.59
CA MET A 1 -14.49 11.61 11.98
C MET A 1 -14.38 10.47 11.01
N THR A 2 -14.21 10.76 9.73
CA THR A 2 -14.01 9.72 8.70
C THR A 2 -12.58 9.20 8.83
N SER A 3 -12.40 7.88 8.96
CA SER A 3 -11.07 7.30 9.11
C SER A 3 -10.32 7.27 7.76
N THR A 4 -8.98 7.26 7.80
CA THR A 4 -8.14 7.09 6.60
C THR A 4 -8.50 5.80 5.85
N VAL A 5 -8.89 4.76 6.59
CA VAL A 5 -9.42 3.50 6.04
C VAL A 5 -10.68 3.74 5.22
N ASP A 6 -11.67 4.45 5.78
CA ASP A 6 -12.94 4.72 5.12
C ASP A 6 -12.73 5.54 3.84
N LEU A 7 -11.85 6.54 3.87
CA LEU A 7 -11.53 7.37 2.69
C LEU A 7 -10.91 6.55 1.54
N ILE A 8 -10.01 5.64 1.86
CA ILE A 8 -9.37 4.77 0.85
C ILE A 8 -10.37 3.73 0.35
N ALA A 9 -11.16 3.13 1.25
CA ALA A 9 -12.17 2.15 0.91
C ALA A 9 -13.28 2.74 0.02
N GLU A 10 -13.76 3.95 0.31
CA GLU A 10 -14.73 4.68 -0.51
C GLU A 10 -14.16 5.01 -1.90
N ARG A 11 -12.88 5.42 -1.98
CA ARG A 11 -12.25 5.78 -3.25
C ARG A 11 -12.04 4.60 -4.18
N TYR A 12 -11.60 3.45 -3.66
CA TYR A 12 -11.23 2.29 -4.48
C TYR A 12 -12.28 1.17 -4.47
N GLY A 13 -13.31 1.27 -3.62
CA GLY A 13 -14.46 0.36 -3.58
C GLY A 13 -14.15 -1.08 -3.13
N ALA A 14 -12.94 -1.35 -2.65
CA ALA A 14 -12.49 -2.69 -2.30
C ALA A 14 -11.54 -2.71 -1.09
N PRO A 15 -11.57 -3.76 -0.25
CA PRO A 15 -10.66 -3.90 0.90
C PRO A 15 -9.23 -4.26 0.48
N LEU A 16 -9.04 -4.71 -0.77
CA LEU A 16 -7.76 -5.04 -1.37
C LEU A 16 -7.53 -4.16 -2.60
N ILE A 17 -6.40 -3.46 -2.61
CA ILE A 17 -6.04 -2.54 -3.69
C ILE A 17 -4.74 -2.98 -4.38
N PRO A 18 -4.60 -2.73 -5.69
CA PRO A 18 -3.38 -3.08 -6.43
C PRO A 18 -2.26 -2.08 -6.12
N ILE A 19 -1.02 -2.43 -6.51
CA ILE A 19 0.16 -1.59 -6.24
C ILE A 19 0.07 -0.20 -6.89
N GLU A 20 -0.65 -0.08 -8.00
CA GLU A 20 -0.91 1.19 -8.68
C GLU A 20 -1.70 2.15 -7.80
N ALA A 21 -2.76 1.66 -7.14
CA ALA A 21 -3.55 2.44 -6.19
C ALA A 21 -2.73 2.84 -4.95
N VAL A 22 -1.93 1.91 -4.41
CA VAL A 22 -1.02 2.23 -3.29
C VAL A 22 -0.01 3.31 -3.69
N ALA A 23 0.51 3.25 -4.91
CA ALA A 23 1.44 4.24 -5.43
C ALA A 23 0.79 5.63 -5.57
N GLU A 24 -0.47 5.70 -6.02
CA GLU A 24 -1.24 6.95 -6.05
C GLU A 24 -1.45 7.53 -4.64
N ILE A 25 -1.85 6.69 -3.68
CA ILE A 25 -2.07 7.08 -2.29
C ILE A 25 -0.78 7.66 -1.69
N LEU A 26 0.35 6.97 -1.89
CA LEU A 26 1.67 7.41 -1.41
C LEU A 26 2.32 8.49 -2.28
N ARG A 27 1.64 8.97 -3.34
CA ARG A 27 2.14 9.93 -4.33
C ARG A 27 3.50 9.53 -4.94
N ARG A 28 3.71 8.24 -5.15
CA ARG A 28 4.93 7.66 -5.75
C ARG A 28 4.62 7.08 -7.13
N LYS A 29 5.66 6.90 -7.95
CA LYS A 29 5.53 6.18 -9.22
C LYS A 29 5.36 4.67 -8.94
N PRO A 30 4.45 3.95 -9.62
CA PRO A 30 4.26 2.50 -9.43
C PRO A 30 5.54 1.67 -9.59
N ASN A 31 6.40 2.03 -10.55
CA ASN A 31 7.69 1.37 -10.73
C ASN A 31 8.64 1.58 -9.54
N ALA A 32 8.71 2.80 -9.01
CA ALA A 32 9.53 3.10 -7.85
C ALA A 32 9.01 2.35 -6.60
N LEU A 33 7.69 2.25 -6.45
CA LEU A 33 7.09 1.48 -5.36
C LEU A 33 7.39 -0.02 -5.49
N ARG A 34 7.31 -0.59 -6.70
CA ARG A 34 7.74 -1.98 -6.95
C ARG A 34 9.20 -2.22 -6.59
N MET A 35 10.09 -1.30 -6.96
CA MET A 35 11.50 -1.40 -6.62
C MET A 35 11.74 -1.32 -5.11
N LEU A 36 11.06 -0.41 -4.42
CA LEU A 36 11.17 -0.28 -2.98
C LEU A 36 10.67 -1.54 -2.27
N VAL A 37 9.50 -2.04 -2.68
CA VAL A 37 8.90 -3.25 -2.10
C VAL A 37 9.74 -4.51 -2.35
N ASN A 38 10.31 -4.67 -3.54
CA ASN A 38 11.05 -5.88 -3.90
C ASN A 38 12.52 -5.84 -3.44
N ASN A 39 13.16 -4.68 -3.53
CA ASN A 39 14.62 -4.55 -3.40
C ASN A 39 15.05 -3.65 -2.23
N GLY A 40 14.13 -3.14 -1.40
CA GLY A 40 14.45 -2.28 -0.26
C GLY A 40 15.05 -0.92 -0.65
N HIS A 41 14.98 -0.54 -1.92
CA HIS A 41 15.74 0.60 -2.44
C HIS A 41 15.18 1.93 -1.92
N GLY A 42 16.00 2.67 -1.19
CA GLY A 42 15.72 4.03 -0.71
C GLY A 42 15.16 4.12 0.72
N ASP A 43 14.46 3.10 1.22
CA ASP A 43 13.95 3.04 2.59
C ASP A 43 13.56 1.59 2.96
N GLU A 44 14.46 0.89 3.67
CA GLU A 44 14.28 -0.51 4.07
C GLU A 44 13.15 -0.66 5.10
N GLU A 45 12.93 0.34 5.96
CA GLU A 45 11.88 0.30 6.98
C GLU A 45 10.51 0.40 6.33
N LEU A 46 10.31 1.38 5.44
CA LEU A 46 9.09 1.52 4.65
C LEU A 46 8.87 0.29 3.76
N ALA A 47 9.93 -0.27 3.16
CA ALA A 47 9.85 -1.48 2.36
C ALA A 47 9.40 -2.69 3.20
N SER A 48 9.88 -2.83 4.43
CA SER A 48 9.46 -3.88 5.35
C SER A 48 7.98 -3.75 5.72
N LYS A 49 7.54 -2.54 6.09
CA LYS A 49 6.13 -2.25 6.41
C LYS A 49 5.21 -2.50 5.21
N LEU A 50 5.60 -2.07 4.00
CA LEU A 50 4.82 -2.34 2.79
C LEU A 50 4.76 -3.82 2.43
N ARG A 51 5.84 -4.57 2.66
CA ARG A 51 5.85 -6.03 2.46
C ARG A 51 4.89 -6.73 3.42
N SER A 52 4.77 -6.28 4.67
CA SER A 52 3.81 -6.87 5.63
C SER A 52 2.34 -6.55 5.29
N CYS A 53 2.08 -5.48 4.55
CA CYS A 53 0.74 -5.11 4.06
C CYS A 53 0.25 -5.96 2.88
N GLN A 54 1.12 -6.79 2.29
CA GLN A 54 0.79 -7.58 1.09
C GLN A 54 -0.17 -8.73 1.40
N ALA A 55 -1.19 -8.85 0.57
CA ALA A 55 -2.05 -10.01 0.47
C ALA A 55 -1.86 -10.68 -0.89
N ARG A 56 -1.40 -11.93 -0.89
CA ARG A 56 -1.26 -12.71 -2.13
C ARG A 56 -2.62 -13.29 -2.51
N LEU A 57 -3.14 -12.86 -3.65
CA LEU A 57 -4.35 -13.40 -4.27
C LEU A 57 -3.92 -14.22 -5.50
N GLY A 58 -3.60 -15.50 -5.27
CA GLY A 58 -3.01 -16.37 -6.29
C GLY A 58 -1.66 -15.85 -6.76
N ARG A 59 -1.57 -15.46 -8.03
CA ARG A 59 -0.35 -14.87 -8.65
C ARG A 59 -0.26 -13.35 -8.50
N ARG A 60 -1.33 -12.69 -8.03
CA ARG A 60 -1.37 -11.23 -7.88
C ARG A 60 -0.99 -10.85 -6.45
N VAL A 61 -0.20 -9.78 -6.33
CA VAL A 61 0.06 -9.12 -5.04
C VAL A 61 -0.89 -7.95 -4.91
N MET A 62 -1.72 -7.99 -3.89
CA MET A 62 -2.63 -6.92 -3.49
C MET A 62 -2.21 -6.37 -2.14
N PHE A 63 -2.78 -5.25 -1.73
CA PHE A 63 -2.50 -4.60 -0.45
C PHE A 63 -3.80 -4.37 0.32
N ARG A 64 -3.78 -4.65 1.62
CA ARG A 64 -4.93 -4.43 2.50
C ARG A 64 -5.07 -2.94 2.78
N VAL A 65 -6.24 -2.37 2.50
CA VAL A 65 -6.53 -0.95 2.73
C VAL A 65 -6.29 -0.56 4.20
N VAL A 66 -6.68 -1.43 5.14
CA VAL A 66 -6.51 -1.20 6.58
C VAL A 66 -5.04 -1.02 6.95
N ASP A 67 -4.15 -1.85 6.41
CA ASP A 67 -2.73 -1.77 6.75
C ASP A 67 -2.07 -0.55 6.09
N ILE A 68 -2.45 -0.23 4.85
CA ILE A 68 -1.95 0.96 4.16
C ILE A 68 -2.42 2.24 4.88
N ALA A 69 -3.66 2.29 5.35
CA ALA A 69 -4.16 3.40 6.15
C ALA A 69 -3.38 3.55 7.46
N ARG A 70 -3.15 2.44 8.18
CA ARG A 70 -2.30 2.45 9.40
C ARG A 70 -0.89 2.94 9.11
N LEU A 71 -0.30 2.49 8.01
CA LEU A 71 1.03 2.91 7.59
C LEU A 71 1.10 4.42 7.30
N ILE A 72 0.01 5.03 6.83
CA ILE A 72 -0.10 6.48 6.63
C ILE A 72 -0.32 7.20 7.96
N ASP A 73 -1.16 6.65 8.84
CA ASP A 73 -1.44 7.25 10.14
C ASP A 73 -0.24 7.16 11.11
N GLU A 74 0.66 6.18 10.91
CA GLU A 74 1.90 5.98 11.69
C GLU A 74 3.11 6.79 11.16
N ALA A 75 3.04 7.35 9.95
CA ALA A 75 4.14 8.05 9.27
C ALA A 75 4.05 9.57 9.44
#